data_AF-K0BD89-F1
#
_entry.id   AF-K0BD89-F1
#
_cell.length_a   1.000
_cell.length_b   1.000
_cell.length_c   1.000
_cell.angle_alpha   90.00
_cell.angle_beta   90.00
_cell.angle_gamma   90.00
#
_symmetry.space_group_name_H-M   'P 1'
#
loop_
_entity.id
_entity.type
_entity.pdbx_description
1 polymer ?
#
loop_
_entity_poly.entity_id
_entity_poly.type
_entity_poly.pdbx_seq_one_letter_code
_entity_poly.pdbx_strand_id
1 'polypeptide(L)'
;MTVSNRVFKIHENNGLLTLITNGFTPKQESFLQHAFKINRDYHRGFTRGDFNMSASNASQYILKLKDYLEVFINSRPVSYKIKGMPMTGDSHKITQKPTAGHDFLNLVEVLINEPLMMHDLKIKIPNSLVYETLVKNGSSVNPHNKCISLKFESNDNNIVTKILVYPKTIQIDIGCSFKPLVYDMQGFFILLEHLSKISYHIFGISKVQLPPVHEWIITHYHLNKDGSLELNAPQFHLSVNEVCCGFMRFYAKKLPVGNTIRAEKVECPRTPLGQAIIKVLYN
;
A
#
# COMPACT_ATOMS: atom_id res chain seq x y z
N MET A 1 7.29 53.47 25.34
CA MET A 1 8.33 52.94 26.25
C MET A 1 7.65 51.88 27.12
N THR A 2 7.98 50.59 27.18
CA THR A 2 9.20 49.87 26.80
C THR A 2 8.84 48.38 26.61
N VAL A 3 9.45 47.79 25.58
CA VAL A 3 9.74 46.38 25.24
C VAL A 3 9.46 45.27 26.29
N SER A 4 8.77 44.20 25.85
CA SER A 4 9.16 42.82 26.22
C SER A 4 8.77 41.84 25.11
N ASN A 5 9.58 41.83 24.05
CA ASN A 5 9.68 40.68 23.15
C ASN A 5 10.30 39.52 23.94
N ARG A 6 9.49 38.52 24.31
CA ARG A 6 9.96 37.22 24.80
C ARG A 6 10.69 36.49 23.67
N VAL A 7 11.99 36.77 23.59
CA VAL A 7 12.97 35.99 22.86
C VAL A 7 13.12 34.65 23.59
N PHE A 8 12.55 33.58 23.02
CA PHE A 8 12.95 32.20 23.35
C PHE A 8 14.38 32.00 22.85
N LYS A 9 15.36 32.42 23.67
CA LYS A 9 16.79 32.19 23.46
C LYS A 9 17.14 30.84 24.10
N ILE A 10 17.32 29.85 23.23
CA ILE A 10 18.24 28.71 23.32
C ILE A 10 18.98 28.62 24.68
N HIS A 11 18.43 27.86 25.63
CA HIS A 11 19.08 27.59 26.92
C HIS A 11 18.91 26.13 27.44
N GLU A 12 18.63 25.15 26.58
CA GLU A 12 18.23 23.80 27.05
C GLU A 12 19.18 22.62 26.79
N ASN A 13 20.45 22.83 26.38
CA ASN A 13 21.37 21.69 26.15
C ASN A 13 22.45 21.47 27.23
N ASN A 14 22.76 22.45 28.07
CA ASN A 14 23.84 22.29 29.08
C ASN A 14 23.33 21.83 30.45
N GLY A 15 22.11 22.20 30.85
CA GLY A 15 21.58 21.83 32.18
C GLY A 15 21.40 20.32 32.37
N LEU A 16 20.97 19.60 31.33
CA LEU A 16 20.78 18.15 31.40
C LEU A 16 22.12 17.40 31.53
N LEU A 17 23.16 17.83 30.82
CA LEU A 17 24.53 17.28 30.92
C LEU A 17 25.18 17.59 32.29
N THR A 18 24.87 18.75 32.87
CA THR A 18 25.39 19.14 34.20
C THR A 18 24.66 18.40 35.34
N LEU A 19 23.38 18.03 35.13
CA LEU A 19 22.63 17.15 36.03
C LEU A 19 23.07 15.69 35.93
N ILE A 20 23.51 15.23 34.74
CA ILE A 20 24.01 13.86 34.51
C ILE A 20 25.38 13.63 35.16
N THR A 21 26.15 14.66 35.50
CA THR A 21 27.56 14.49 35.95
C THR A 21 27.75 14.40 37.46
N ASN A 22 26.71 14.63 38.28
CA ASN A 22 26.80 14.52 39.74
C ASN A 22 26.14 13.23 40.25
N GLY A 23 26.94 12.25 40.67
CA GLY A 23 26.46 11.05 41.38
C GLY A 23 26.36 9.75 40.57
N PHE A 24 26.77 9.76 39.29
CA PHE A 24 26.85 8.54 38.49
C PHE A 24 28.26 7.94 38.46
N THR A 25 28.31 6.62 38.32
CA THR A 25 29.56 5.94 37.99
C THR A 25 29.98 6.28 36.54
N PRO A 26 31.28 6.22 36.21
CA PRO A 26 31.76 6.48 34.84
C PRO A 26 31.07 5.61 33.77
N LYS A 27 30.66 4.39 34.13
CA LYS A 27 29.93 3.48 33.23
C LYS A 27 28.49 3.91 32.99
N GLN A 28 27.80 4.44 34.01
CA GLN A 28 26.45 5.00 33.86
C GLN A 28 26.48 6.27 33.02
N GLU A 29 27.48 7.12 33.24
CA GLU A 29 27.68 8.32 32.44
C GLU A 29 27.92 7.97 30.97
N SER A 30 28.82 7.03 30.70
CA SER A 30 29.08 6.54 29.33
C SER A 30 27.82 5.94 28.68
N PHE A 31 27.00 5.21 29.43
CA PHE A 31 25.71 4.69 28.96
C PHE A 31 24.76 5.82 28.57
N LEU A 32 24.58 6.83 29.44
CA LEU A 32 23.70 7.97 29.17
C LEU A 32 24.20 8.84 28.03
N GLN A 33 25.50 9.07 27.91
CA GLN A 33 26.09 9.80 26.79
C GLN A 33 25.83 9.09 25.46
N HIS A 34 25.94 7.76 25.42
CA HIS A 34 25.63 7.00 24.21
C HIS A 34 24.13 7.02 23.90
N ALA A 35 23.28 6.83 24.90
CA ALA A 35 21.82 6.95 24.76
C ALA A 35 21.41 8.33 24.22
N PHE A 36 21.98 9.40 24.79
CA PHE A 36 21.78 10.78 24.37
C PHE A 36 22.25 10.98 22.93
N LYS A 37 23.43 10.48 22.58
CA LYS A 37 23.93 10.51 21.20
C LYS A 37 22.95 9.84 20.24
N ILE A 38 22.37 8.70 20.63
CA ILE A 38 21.39 8.01 19.79
C ILE A 38 20.12 8.84 19.60
N ASN A 39 19.57 9.39 20.68
CA ASN A 39 18.36 10.20 20.60
C ASN A 39 18.59 11.52 19.84
N ARG A 40 19.76 12.16 20.01
CA ARG A 40 20.10 13.44 19.38
C ARG A 40 20.49 13.30 17.92
N ASP A 41 21.41 12.39 17.61
CA ASP A 41 22.05 12.31 16.28
C ASP A 41 21.24 11.46 15.31
N TYR A 42 20.55 10.41 15.80
CA TYR A 42 19.76 9.50 14.97
C TYR A 42 18.25 9.71 15.10
N HIS A 43 17.80 10.63 15.96
CA HIS A 43 16.38 10.95 16.17
C HIS A 43 15.47 9.73 16.43
N ARG A 44 16.02 8.67 17.04
CA ARG A 44 15.30 7.44 17.39
C ARG A 44 15.51 7.05 18.85
N GLY A 45 14.57 6.29 19.41
CA GLY A 45 14.78 5.64 20.70
C GLY A 45 15.86 4.57 20.62
N PHE A 46 16.53 4.32 21.73
CA PHE A 46 17.53 3.26 21.85
C PHE A 46 16.91 2.02 22.48
N THR A 47 17.46 0.86 22.16
CA THR A 47 17.11 -0.42 22.74
C THR A 47 18.35 -1.02 23.40
N ARG A 48 18.19 -2.10 24.17
CA ARG A 48 19.32 -2.83 24.74
C ARG A 48 20.36 -3.31 23.72
N GLY A 49 19.98 -3.46 22.44
CA GLY A 49 20.88 -3.90 21.36
C GLY A 49 21.78 -2.79 20.81
N ASP A 50 21.54 -1.53 21.18
CA ASP A 50 22.34 -0.39 20.70
C ASP A 50 23.66 -0.19 21.47
N PHE A 51 23.88 -0.97 22.53
CA PHE A 51 25.05 -0.85 23.39
C PHE A 51 25.99 -2.03 23.18
N ASN A 52 27.30 -1.75 23.15
CA ASN A 52 28.35 -2.78 23.07
C ASN A 52 28.54 -3.49 24.42
N MET A 53 27.49 -4.13 24.92
CA MET A 53 27.47 -4.90 26.17
C MET A 53 26.40 -6.00 26.10
N SER A 54 26.40 -6.92 27.07
CA SER A 54 25.38 -7.96 27.12
C SER A 54 23.99 -7.38 27.35
N ALA A 55 22.97 -8.03 26.79
CA ALA A 55 21.57 -7.62 26.94
C ALA A 55 21.13 -7.53 28.42
N SER A 56 21.67 -8.39 29.28
CA SER A 56 21.42 -8.36 30.73
C SER A 56 22.00 -7.09 31.37
N ASN A 57 23.27 -6.76 31.08
CA ASN A 57 23.91 -5.56 31.60
C ASN A 57 23.21 -4.29 31.12
N ALA A 58 22.87 -4.20 29.84
CA ALA A 58 22.12 -3.07 29.29
C ALA A 58 20.75 -2.90 29.99
N SER A 59 20.05 -4.01 30.26
CA SER A 59 18.77 -3.99 30.99
C SER A 59 18.94 -3.51 32.43
N GLN A 60 20.02 -3.90 33.11
CA GLN A 60 20.33 -3.39 34.45
C GLN A 60 20.63 -1.88 34.46
N TYR A 61 21.34 -1.36 33.45
CA TYR A 61 21.56 0.08 33.33
C TYR A 61 20.26 0.84 33.08
N ILE A 62 19.39 0.34 32.19
CA ILE A 62 18.07 0.92 31.95
C ILE A 62 17.25 0.95 33.25
N LEU A 63 17.24 -0.15 34.01
CA LEU A 63 16.52 -0.22 35.29
C LEU A 63 17.07 0.75 36.33
N LYS A 64 18.40 0.84 36.47
CA LYS A 64 19.07 1.74 37.42
C LYS A 64 18.89 3.22 37.05
N LEU A 65 18.75 3.53 35.76
CA LEU A 65 18.65 4.88 35.24
C LEU A 65 17.21 5.27 34.86
N LYS A 66 16.22 4.48 35.28
CA LYS A 66 14.81 4.62 34.89
C LYS A 66 14.22 6.01 35.13
N ASP A 67 14.75 6.77 36.09
CA ASP A 67 14.24 8.11 36.42
C ASP A 67 14.67 9.18 35.39
N TYR A 68 15.72 8.86 34.61
CA TYR A 68 16.30 9.69 33.55
C TYR A 68 15.87 9.22 32.16
N LEU A 69 15.19 8.08 32.08
CA LEU A 69 14.72 7.45 30.86
C LEU A 69 13.19 7.45 30.83
N GLU A 70 12.62 7.46 29.65
CA GLU A 70 11.21 7.20 29.44
C GLU A 70 11.02 6.23 28.29
N VAL A 71 9.93 5.46 28.34
CA VAL A 71 9.58 4.54 27.25
C VAL A 71 9.19 5.37 26.04
N PHE A 72 9.93 5.20 24.95
CA PHE A 72 9.64 5.86 23.69
C PHE A 72 8.64 5.05 22.86
N ILE A 73 8.89 3.74 22.71
CA ILE A 73 7.99 2.81 22.02
C ILE A 73 7.88 1.53 22.84
N ASN A 74 6.65 1.16 23.18
CA ASN A 74 6.35 -0.07 23.89
C ASN A 74 6.27 -1.27 22.91
N SER A 75 7.43 -1.81 22.53
CA SER A 75 7.56 -2.94 21.58
C SER A 75 8.47 -4.07 22.12
N ARG A 76 8.76 -5.08 21.30
CA ARG A 76 9.71 -6.16 21.63
C ARG A 76 10.85 -6.15 20.61
N PRO A 77 12.05 -5.63 20.95
CA PRO A 77 12.46 -5.07 22.25
C PRO A 77 11.93 -3.64 22.49
N VAL A 78 11.69 -3.28 23.76
CA VAL A 78 11.23 -1.94 24.17
C VAL A 78 12.28 -0.88 23.82
N SER A 79 11.82 0.26 23.31
CA SER A 79 12.67 1.41 22.97
C SER A 79 12.51 2.52 24.01
N TYR A 80 13.63 3.12 24.42
CA TYR A 80 13.72 4.14 25.46
C TYR A 80 14.31 5.43 24.89
N LYS A 81 14.03 6.55 25.55
CA LYS A 81 14.67 7.84 25.30
C LYS A 81 15.08 8.53 26.59
N ILE A 82 16.02 9.46 26.49
CA ILE A 82 16.34 10.38 27.58
C ILE A 82 15.11 11.26 27.86
N LYS A 83 14.71 11.34 29.13
CA LYS A 83 13.55 12.10 29.57
C LYS A 83 13.69 13.58 29.21
N GLY A 84 12.65 14.17 28.64
CA GLY A 84 12.64 15.58 28.23
C GLY A 84 13.27 15.84 26.85
N MET A 85 13.85 14.84 26.18
CA MET A 85 14.29 15.02 24.78
C MET A 85 13.09 14.99 23.83
N PRO A 86 12.92 16.04 22.99
CA PRO A 86 11.96 15.99 21.89
C PRO A 86 12.46 14.98 20.85
N MET A 87 11.65 13.96 20.61
CA MET A 87 11.88 13.04 19.50
C MET A 87 11.01 13.52 18.35
N THR A 88 11.63 14.16 17.35
CA THR A 88 11.02 14.23 16.03
C THR A 88 10.96 12.79 15.55
N GLY A 89 9.75 12.23 15.41
CA GLY A 89 9.57 10.81 15.08
C GLY A 89 10.57 10.34 14.03
N ASP A 90 11.18 9.18 14.30
CA ASP A 90 12.26 8.53 13.56
C ASP A 90 12.41 9.05 12.12
N SER A 91 13.40 9.93 11.86
CA SER A 91 13.64 10.49 10.52
C SER A 91 14.08 9.44 9.49
N HIS A 92 14.33 8.21 9.93
CA HIS A 92 14.53 7.05 9.05
C HIS A 92 13.22 6.35 8.66
N LYS A 93 12.09 6.68 9.30
CA LYS A 93 10.75 6.35 8.82
C LYS A 93 10.21 7.49 7.94
N ILE A 94 10.94 7.87 6.91
CA ILE A 94 10.30 8.51 5.75
C ILE A 94 9.67 7.36 4.93
N THR A 95 8.56 6.81 5.41
CA THR A 95 7.45 6.72 4.47
C THR A 95 7.00 8.15 4.35
N GLN A 96 7.32 8.80 3.23
CA GLN A 96 6.68 10.06 2.86
C GLN A 96 5.21 9.89 3.23
N LYS A 97 4.65 10.80 4.05
CA LYS A 97 3.19 10.88 4.17
C LYS A 97 2.69 10.83 2.74
N PRO A 98 1.82 9.88 2.36
CA PRO A 98 1.38 9.82 1.00
C PRO A 98 0.87 11.22 0.68
N THR A 99 1.44 11.84 -0.36
CA THR A 99 0.90 13.07 -0.94
C THR A 99 -0.38 12.66 -1.66
N ALA A 100 -1.32 12.23 -0.86
CA ALA A 100 -2.61 11.75 -1.22
C ALA A 100 -3.47 13.00 -1.26
N GLY A 101 -3.87 13.41 -2.47
CA GLY A 101 -4.91 14.41 -2.63
C GLY A 101 -6.16 14.02 -1.83
N HIS A 102 -7.06 14.97 -1.59
CA HIS A 102 -8.31 14.74 -0.85
C HIS A 102 -9.07 13.48 -1.32
N ASP A 103 -8.97 13.13 -2.61
CA ASP A 103 -9.57 11.93 -3.21
C ASP A 103 -9.06 10.62 -2.60
N PHE A 104 -7.78 10.53 -2.22
CA PHE A 104 -7.24 9.33 -1.60
C PHE A 104 -7.59 9.24 -0.10
N LEU A 105 -7.73 10.37 0.59
CA LEU A 105 -8.23 10.37 1.97
C LEU A 105 -9.70 9.94 2.01
N ASN A 106 -10.52 10.41 1.07
CA ASN A 106 -11.90 9.94 0.88
C ASN A 106 -11.95 8.43 0.55
N LEU A 107 -11.04 7.96 -0.31
CA LEU A 107 -10.90 6.52 -0.62
C LEU A 107 -10.61 5.71 0.65
N VAL A 108 -9.72 6.19 1.51
CA VAL A 108 -9.36 5.53 2.79
C VAL A 108 -10.51 5.53 3.78
N GLU A 109 -11.30 6.60 3.87
CA GLU A 109 -12.48 6.65 4.75
C GLU A 109 -13.59 5.68 4.33
N VAL A 110 -13.81 5.51 3.02
CA VAL A 110 -14.79 4.55 2.50
C VAL A 110 -14.31 3.10 2.74
N LEU A 111 -13.00 2.84 2.62
CA LEU A 111 -12.38 1.54 2.88
C LEU A 111 -12.41 1.09 4.35
N ILE A 112 -12.69 1.98 5.30
CA ILE A 112 -12.74 1.66 6.74
C ILE A 112 -14.03 0.91 7.10
N ASN A 113 -15.13 1.13 6.39
CA ASN A 113 -16.47 0.69 6.82
C ASN A 113 -17.00 -0.57 6.11
N GLU A 114 -16.53 -0.88 4.88
CA GLU A 114 -17.00 -2.03 4.10
C GLU A 114 -15.84 -2.73 3.36
N PRO A 115 -15.93 -4.05 3.07
CA PRO A 115 -14.97 -4.69 2.18
C PRO A 115 -15.07 -4.04 0.80
N LEU A 116 -13.93 -3.65 0.21
CA LEU A 116 -13.93 -3.03 -1.11
C LEU A 116 -14.55 -4.01 -2.13
N MET A 117 -15.59 -3.57 -2.81
CA MET A 117 -16.34 -4.37 -3.78
C MET A 117 -16.28 -3.70 -5.15
N MET A 118 -15.94 -4.47 -6.18
CA MET A 118 -15.95 -4.03 -7.58
C MET A 118 -17.30 -4.40 -8.20
N HIS A 119 -18.04 -3.41 -8.69
CA HIS A 119 -19.36 -3.57 -9.29
C HIS A 119 -19.28 -3.59 -10.81
N ASP A 120 -18.52 -2.67 -11.40
CA ASP A 120 -18.34 -2.60 -12.85
C ASP A 120 -16.87 -2.36 -13.17
N LEU A 121 -16.39 -3.03 -14.22
CA LEU A 121 -15.03 -2.92 -14.73
C LEU A 121 -15.09 -2.65 -16.22
N LYS A 122 -14.30 -1.68 -16.69
CA LYS A 122 -14.04 -1.50 -18.13
C LYS A 122 -12.59 -1.79 -18.44
N ILE A 123 -12.36 -2.77 -19.30
CA ILE A 123 -11.05 -3.26 -19.67
C ILE A 123 -10.78 -2.92 -21.12
N LYS A 124 -9.57 -2.44 -21.40
CA LYS A 124 -9.11 -2.16 -22.76
C LYS A 124 -7.92 -3.03 -23.11
N ILE A 125 -7.98 -3.58 -24.32
CA ILE A 125 -6.92 -4.39 -24.92
C ILE A 125 -6.55 -3.74 -26.25
N PRO A 126 -5.30 -3.30 -26.45
CA PRO A 126 -4.86 -2.85 -27.76
C PRO A 126 -4.77 -4.05 -28.71
N ASN A 127 -5.60 -4.09 -29.76
CA ASN A 127 -5.52 -5.14 -30.78
C ASN A 127 -6.29 -4.75 -32.04
N SER A 128 -5.58 -4.57 -33.16
CA SER A 128 -6.19 -4.26 -34.46
C SER A 128 -6.59 -5.50 -35.27
N LEU A 129 -5.87 -6.61 -35.07
CA LEU A 129 -6.00 -7.82 -35.91
C LEU A 129 -7.34 -8.53 -35.70
N VAL A 130 -7.89 -8.49 -34.48
CA VAL A 130 -9.20 -9.08 -34.19
C VAL A 130 -10.29 -8.40 -35.01
N TYR A 131 -10.29 -7.07 -35.07
CA TYR A 131 -11.29 -6.32 -35.83
C TYR A 131 -11.24 -6.67 -37.31
N GLU A 132 -10.06 -6.60 -37.92
CA GLU A 132 -9.86 -6.89 -39.35
C GLU A 132 -10.32 -8.31 -39.70
N THR A 133 -9.99 -9.28 -38.85
CA THR A 133 -10.38 -10.68 -39.05
C THR A 133 -11.88 -10.88 -38.95
N LEU A 134 -12.54 -10.24 -37.98
CA LEU A 134 -14.00 -10.32 -37.83
C LEU A 134 -14.73 -9.69 -39.01
N VAL A 135 -14.25 -8.55 -39.53
CA VAL A 135 -14.78 -7.92 -40.74
C VAL A 135 -14.62 -8.85 -41.95
N LYS A 136 -13.43 -9.43 -42.13
CA LYS A 136 -13.15 -10.40 -43.21
C LYS A 136 -14.08 -11.63 -43.14
N ASN A 137 -14.42 -12.06 -41.93
CA ASN A 137 -15.35 -13.17 -41.69
C ASN A 137 -16.84 -12.77 -41.82
N GLY A 138 -17.15 -11.55 -42.24
CA GLY A 138 -18.52 -11.09 -42.50
C GLY A 138 -19.28 -10.60 -41.26
N SER A 139 -18.59 -10.24 -40.18
CA SER A 139 -19.26 -9.69 -38.99
C SER A 139 -19.92 -8.33 -39.28
N SER A 140 -21.11 -8.11 -38.70
CA SER A 140 -21.82 -6.84 -38.85
C SER A 140 -21.12 -5.72 -38.10
N VAL A 141 -20.75 -4.66 -38.82
CA VAL A 141 -20.08 -3.48 -38.28
C VAL A 141 -21.13 -2.39 -38.05
N ASN A 142 -21.15 -1.81 -36.86
CA ASN A 142 -22.00 -0.65 -36.59
C ASN A 142 -21.55 0.55 -37.46
N PRO A 143 -22.44 1.16 -38.25
CA PRO A 143 -22.06 2.20 -39.20
C PRO A 143 -21.55 3.48 -38.53
N HIS A 144 -22.02 3.79 -37.32
CA HIS A 144 -21.75 5.04 -36.61
C HIS A 144 -20.43 5.03 -35.84
N ASN A 145 -20.19 4.00 -35.04
CA ASN A 145 -19.02 3.93 -34.15
C ASN A 145 -17.97 2.90 -34.59
N LYS A 146 -18.22 2.20 -35.72
CA LYS A 146 -17.36 1.14 -36.27
C LYS A 146 -17.07 0.01 -35.27
N CYS A 147 -17.93 -0.21 -34.28
CA CYS A 147 -17.75 -1.32 -33.35
C CYS A 147 -18.41 -2.59 -33.87
N ILE A 148 -17.83 -3.74 -33.52
CA ILE A 148 -18.47 -5.05 -33.61
C ILE A 148 -18.79 -5.49 -32.19
N SER A 149 -20.06 -5.78 -31.91
CA SER A 149 -20.49 -6.31 -30.62
C SER A 149 -20.47 -7.83 -30.67
N LEU A 150 -19.66 -8.46 -29.82
CA LEU A 150 -19.65 -9.91 -29.68
C LEU A 150 -20.61 -10.32 -28.56
N LYS A 151 -21.37 -11.39 -28.81
CA LYS A 151 -22.22 -12.00 -27.79
C LYS A 151 -21.36 -12.92 -26.92
N PHE A 152 -21.39 -12.71 -25.62
CA PHE A 152 -20.72 -13.57 -24.65
C PHE A 152 -21.72 -13.93 -23.56
N GLU A 153 -21.94 -15.23 -23.39
CA GLU A 153 -22.80 -15.75 -22.33
C GLU A 153 -21.90 -16.17 -21.17
N SER A 154 -22.06 -15.48 -20.04
CA SER A 154 -21.43 -15.86 -18.78
C SER A 154 -22.17 -17.05 -18.18
N ASN A 155 -21.43 -18.00 -17.62
CA ASN A 155 -22.03 -19.08 -16.82
C ASN A 155 -22.49 -18.58 -15.43
N ASP A 156 -22.11 -17.37 -15.02
CA ASP A 156 -22.60 -16.73 -13.80
C ASP A 156 -23.65 -15.68 -14.17
N ASN A 157 -24.90 -15.92 -13.75
CA ASN A 157 -26.04 -15.03 -13.97
C ASN A 157 -25.88 -13.66 -13.31
N ASN A 158 -24.93 -13.51 -12.38
CA ASN A 158 -24.66 -12.24 -11.72
C ASN A 158 -23.60 -11.41 -12.43
N ILE A 159 -22.98 -11.94 -13.50
CA ILE A 159 -21.95 -11.25 -14.27
C ILE A 159 -22.46 -11.04 -15.70
N VAL A 160 -22.73 -9.79 -16.04
CA VAL A 160 -23.04 -9.36 -17.40
C VAL A 160 -21.75 -8.92 -18.06
N THR A 161 -21.52 -9.35 -19.30
CA THR A 161 -20.31 -8.98 -20.03
C THR A 161 -20.67 -8.53 -21.44
N LYS A 162 -20.10 -7.38 -21.82
CA LYS A 162 -20.24 -6.81 -23.15
C LYS A 162 -18.86 -6.68 -23.77
N ILE A 163 -18.68 -7.29 -24.94
CA ILE A 163 -17.42 -7.24 -25.69
C ILE A 163 -17.62 -6.38 -26.93
N LEU A 164 -16.88 -5.28 -27.01
CA LEU A 164 -16.92 -4.32 -28.10
C LEU A 164 -15.56 -4.28 -28.79
N VAL A 165 -15.51 -4.68 -30.04
CA VAL A 165 -14.29 -4.67 -30.85
C VAL A 165 -14.30 -3.45 -31.76
N TYR A 166 -13.32 -2.56 -31.56
CA TYR A 166 -13.05 -1.39 -32.40
C TYR A 166 -11.79 -1.63 -33.25
N PRO A 167 -11.55 -0.82 -34.30
CA PRO A 167 -10.40 -1.02 -35.21
C PRO A 167 -9.02 -1.10 -34.55
N LYS A 168 -8.84 -0.50 -33.37
CA LYS A 168 -7.54 -0.47 -32.66
C LYS A 168 -7.58 -1.14 -31.29
N THR A 169 -8.77 -1.37 -30.75
CA THR A 169 -8.93 -1.71 -29.34
C THR A 169 -10.14 -2.60 -29.13
N ILE A 170 -10.02 -3.55 -28.21
CA ILE A 170 -11.15 -4.30 -27.68
C ILE A 170 -11.48 -3.68 -26.33
N GLN A 171 -12.75 -3.37 -26.13
CA GLN A 171 -13.29 -2.97 -24.85
C GLN A 171 -14.16 -4.09 -24.30
N ILE A 172 -13.92 -4.45 -23.04
CA ILE A 172 -14.72 -5.43 -22.31
C ILE A 172 -15.32 -4.69 -21.13
N ASP A 173 -16.65 -4.63 -21.09
CA ASP A 173 -17.39 -4.12 -19.94
C ASP A 173 -17.90 -5.32 -19.14
N ILE A 174 -17.55 -5.40 -17.87
CA ILE A 174 -18.01 -6.43 -16.93
C ILE A 174 -18.87 -5.71 -15.89
N GLY A 175 -20.15 -6.05 -15.83
CA GLY A 175 -21.05 -5.60 -14.77
C GLY A 175 -21.40 -6.76 -13.85
N CYS A 176 -21.21 -6.58 -12.55
CA CYS A 176 -21.46 -7.56 -11.50
C CYS A 176 -22.18 -6.96 -10.29
N SER A 177 -23.04 -5.97 -10.52
CA SER A 177 -23.65 -5.15 -9.47
C SER A 177 -24.46 -5.95 -8.43
N PHE A 178 -25.08 -7.07 -8.80
CA PHE A 178 -25.85 -7.94 -7.90
C PHE A 178 -25.00 -8.88 -7.04
N LYS A 179 -23.80 -9.23 -7.52
CA LYS A 179 -22.82 -10.03 -6.78
C LYS A 179 -21.42 -9.45 -7.06
N PRO A 180 -21.09 -8.33 -6.41
CA PRO A 180 -19.85 -7.62 -6.66
C PRO A 180 -18.64 -8.51 -6.37
N LEU A 181 -17.57 -8.29 -7.12
CA LEU A 181 -16.30 -8.95 -6.84
C LEU A 181 -15.66 -8.30 -5.62
N VAL A 182 -15.56 -9.05 -4.53
CA VAL A 182 -14.81 -8.62 -3.35
C VAL A 182 -13.35 -8.44 -3.75
N TYR A 183 -12.73 -7.35 -3.32
CA TYR A 183 -11.34 -7.02 -3.61
C TYR A 183 -10.39 -7.85 -2.72
N ASP A 184 -10.43 -9.17 -2.92
CA ASP A 184 -9.60 -10.18 -2.26
C ASP A 184 -9.10 -11.23 -3.26
N MET A 185 -8.21 -12.13 -2.81
CA MET A 185 -7.64 -13.19 -3.65
C MET A 185 -8.71 -14.02 -4.38
N GLN A 186 -9.84 -14.30 -3.73
CA GLN A 186 -10.92 -15.10 -4.32
C GLN A 186 -11.62 -14.31 -5.44
N GLY A 187 -11.94 -13.04 -5.22
CA GLY A 187 -12.49 -12.16 -6.23
C GLY A 187 -11.57 -12.02 -7.45
N PHE A 188 -10.24 -11.98 -7.27
CA PHE A 188 -9.32 -11.99 -8.41
C PHE A 188 -9.27 -13.31 -9.15
N PHE A 189 -9.31 -14.45 -8.46
CA PHE A 189 -9.38 -15.73 -9.17
C PHE A 189 -10.64 -15.83 -10.02
N ILE A 190 -11.77 -15.36 -9.50
CA ILE A 190 -13.04 -15.28 -10.26
C ILE A 190 -12.88 -14.35 -11.47
N LEU A 191 -12.28 -13.17 -11.28
CA LEU A 191 -12.01 -12.23 -12.37
C LEU A 191 -11.10 -12.85 -13.44
N LEU A 192 -9.97 -13.44 -13.05
CA LEU A 192 -9.00 -14.06 -13.97
C LEU A 192 -9.61 -15.24 -14.74
N GLU A 193 -10.40 -16.08 -14.08
CA GLU A 193 -11.13 -17.16 -14.72
C GLU A 193 -12.10 -16.62 -15.77
N HIS A 194 -12.85 -15.57 -15.43
CA HIS A 194 -13.79 -14.92 -16.33
C HIS A 194 -13.10 -14.28 -17.55
N LEU A 195 -12.02 -13.53 -17.34
CA LEU A 195 -11.22 -12.93 -18.42
C LEU A 195 -10.60 -14.00 -19.32
N SER A 196 -10.18 -15.14 -18.76
CA SER A 196 -9.62 -16.25 -19.53
C SER A 196 -10.67 -16.87 -20.45
N LYS A 197 -11.93 -17.03 -19.98
CA LYS A 197 -13.06 -17.48 -20.81
C LYS A 197 -13.34 -16.50 -21.94
N ILE A 198 -13.32 -15.20 -21.66
CA ILE A 198 -13.49 -14.16 -22.69
C ILE A 198 -12.37 -14.23 -23.73
N SER A 199 -11.11 -14.37 -23.29
CA SER A 199 -9.97 -14.50 -24.18
C SER A 199 -10.12 -15.71 -25.10
N TYR A 200 -10.51 -16.86 -24.55
CA TYR A 200 -10.74 -18.08 -25.32
C TYR A 200 -11.90 -17.93 -26.31
N HIS A 201 -13.00 -17.28 -25.89
CA HIS A 201 -14.14 -17.00 -26.76
C HIS A 201 -13.74 -16.12 -27.96
N ILE A 202 -13.02 -15.03 -27.72
CA ILE A 202 -12.52 -14.15 -28.79
C ILE A 202 -11.60 -14.92 -29.73
N PHE A 203 -10.69 -15.74 -29.20
CA PHE A 203 -9.84 -16.62 -30.01
C PHE A 203 -10.67 -17.61 -30.84
N GLY A 204 -11.72 -18.20 -30.27
CA GLY A 204 -12.60 -19.14 -30.95
C GLY A 204 -13.21 -18.57 -32.24
N ILE A 205 -13.63 -17.30 -32.20
CA ILE A 205 -14.30 -16.61 -33.32
C ILE A 205 -13.30 -15.96 -34.27
N SER A 206 -12.26 -15.31 -33.75
CA SER A 206 -11.31 -14.53 -34.57
C SER A 206 -10.08 -15.32 -35.00
N LYS A 207 -9.73 -16.42 -34.32
CA LYS A 207 -8.44 -17.15 -34.44
C LYS A 207 -7.21 -16.28 -34.16
N VAL A 208 -7.38 -15.11 -33.56
CA VAL A 208 -6.30 -14.20 -33.18
C VAL A 208 -5.99 -14.41 -31.71
N GLN A 209 -4.72 -14.69 -31.42
CA GLN A 209 -4.24 -14.79 -30.05
C GLN A 209 -4.18 -13.39 -29.42
N LEU A 210 -4.84 -13.22 -28.29
CA LEU A 210 -4.74 -12.00 -27.48
C LEU A 210 -3.50 -12.03 -26.58
N PRO A 211 -3.03 -10.85 -26.12
CA PRO A 211 -2.09 -10.78 -25.01
C PRO A 211 -2.61 -11.55 -23.79
N PRO A 212 -1.73 -12.05 -22.91
CA PRO A 212 -2.13 -12.67 -21.66
C PRO A 212 -3.08 -11.79 -20.85
N VAL A 213 -4.08 -12.40 -20.19
CA VAL A 213 -5.13 -11.67 -19.46
C VAL A 213 -4.60 -10.75 -18.35
N HIS A 214 -3.45 -11.09 -17.77
CA HIS A 214 -2.83 -10.30 -16.71
C HIS A 214 -2.22 -8.98 -17.24
N GLU A 215 -1.98 -8.86 -18.54
CA GLU A 215 -1.49 -7.62 -19.17
C GLU A 215 -2.63 -6.67 -19.59
N TRP A 216 -3.89 -7.11 -19.48
CA TRP A 216 -5.03 -6.29 -19.90
C TRP A 216 -5.22 -5.11 -18.95
N ILE A 217 -5.56 -3.94 -19.49
CA ILE A 217 -5.63 -2.70 -18.71
C ILE A 217 -7.06 -2.44 -18.28
N ILE A 218 -7.31 -2.41 -16.98
CA ILE A 218 -8.56 -1.92 -16.41
C ILE A 218 -8.48 -0.39 -16.40
N THR A 219 -9.48 0.25 -16.96
CA THR A 219 -9.53 1.71 -17.16
C THR A 219 -10.61 2.40 -16.35
N HIS A 220 -11.68 1.68 -15.99
CA HIS A 220 -12.73 2.19 -15.13
C HIS A 220 -13.06 1.17 -14.06
N TYR A 221 -13.29 1.66 -12.85
CA TYR A 221 -13.74 0.91 -11.69
C TYR A 221 -14.96 1.59 -11.10
N HIS A 222 -16.03 0.84 -10.87
CA HIS A 222 -17.09 1.25 -9.94
C HIS A 222 -16.92 0.48 -8.64
N LEU A 223 -16.70 1.21 -7.56
CA LEU A 223 -16.39 0.67 -6.25
C LEU A 223 -17.50 0.98 -5.25
N ASN A 224 -17.70 0.06 -4.30
CA ASN A 224 -18.64 0.14 -3.18
C ASN A 224 -20.12 0.20 -3.57
N LYS A 225 -20.99 0.19 -2.56
CA LYS A 225 -22.44 0.17 -2.72
C LYS A 225 -22.91 1.22 -3.73
N ASP A 226 -23.66 0.74 -4.72
CA ASP A 226 -24.24 1.49 -5.82
C ASP A 226 -23.23 2.19 -6.76
N GLY A 227 -21.96 1.78 -6.76
CA GLY A 227 -20.92 2.40 -7.59
C GLY A 227 -20.63 3.84 -7.17
N SER A 228 -20.85 4.17 -5.90
CA SER A 228 -20.69 5.51 -5.32
C SER A 228 -19.29 6.11 -5.51
N LEU A 229 -18.29 5.26 -5.79
CA LEU A 229 -16.94 5.68 -6.15
C LEU A 229 -16.59 5.19 -7.56
N GLU A 230 -16.50 6.13 -8.51
CA GLU A 230 -15.98 5.87 -9.86
C GLU A 230 -14.52 6.31 -9.94
N LEU A 231 -13.65 5.40 -10.39
CA LEU A 231 -12.26 5.69 -10.72
C LEU A 231 -12.05 5.48 -12.22
N ASN A 232 -11.81 6.55 -12.97
CA ASN A 232 -11.65 6.52 -14.44
C ASN A 232 -10.50 7.38 -14.97
N ALA A 233 -9.73 8.00 -14.08
CA ALA A 233 -8.64 8.89 -14.48
C ALA A 233 -7.39 8.07 -14.90
N PRO A 234 -6.56 8.57 -15.84
CA PRO A 234 -5.45 7.81 -16.42
C PRO A 234 -4.45 7.23 -15.41
N GLN A 235 -4.24 7.90 -14.28
CA GLN A 235 -3.39 7.43 -13.18
C GLN A 235 -3.88 6.15 -12.50
N PHE A 236 -5.15 5.78 -12.72
CA PHE A 236 -5.77 4.55 -12.22
C PHE A 236 -5.87 3.47 -13.29
N HIS A 237 -5.33 3.69 -14.49
CA HIS A 237 -5.26 2.64 -15.50
C HIS A 237 -4.19 1.63 -15.10
N LEU A 238 -4.63 0.50 -14.55
CA LEU A 238 -3.75 -0.56 -14.06
C LEU A 238 -3.96 -1.82 -14.87
N SER A 239 -2.87 -2.55 -15.12
CA SER A 239 -2.97 -3.91 -15.62
C SER A 239 -3.65 -4.81 -14.58
N VAL A 240 -4.30 -5.88 -15.05
CA VAL A 240 -4.86 -6.92 -14.17
C VAL A 240 -3.78 -7.48 -13.24
N ASN A 241 -2.54 -7.62 -13.73
CA ASN A 241 -1.41 -8.03 -12.92
C ASN A 241 -1.09 -7.03 -11.80
N GLU A 242 -1.07 -5.72 -12.07
CA GLU A 242 -0.82 -4.71 -11.03
C GLU A 242 -1.93 -4.69 -9.97
N VAL A 243 -3.17 -4.89 -10.39
CA VAL A 243 -4.31 -5.06 -9.47
C VAL A 243 -4.10 -6.30 -8.58
N CYS A 244 -3.66 -7.43 -9.15
CA CYS A 244 -3.36 -8.66 -8.42
C CYS A 244 -2.10 -8.57 -7.53
N CYS A 245 -1.03 -7.93 -8.01
CA CYS A 245 0.25 -7.77 -7.30
C CYS A 245 0.17 -6.71 -6.19
N GLY A 246 -0.85 -5.85 -6.17
CA GLY A 246 -1.18 -5.00 -5.03
C GLY A 246 -1.36 -5.79 -3.72
N PHE A 247 -1.61 -7.10 -3.79
CA PHE A 247 -1.79 -8.02 -2.66
C PHE A 247 -0.52 -8.75 -2.20
N MET A 248 0.56 -8.74 -3.00
CA MET A 248 1.80 -9.42 -2.65
C MET A 248 2.99 -8.59 -3.15
N ARG A 249 3.73 -7.98 -2.21
CA ARG A 249 5.00 -7.33 -2.53
C ARG A 249 6.14 -8.32 -2.29
N PHE A 250 6.87 -8.66 -3.35
CA PHE A 250 8.12 -9.39 -3.24
C PHE A 250 9.26 -8.39 -3.16
N TYR A 251 9.96 -8.35 -2.02
CA TYR A 251 11.20 -7.59 -1.87
C TYR A 251 12.38 -8.57 -1.95
N ALA A 252 13.17 -8.47 -3.02
CA ALA A 252 14.48 -9.09 -3.06
C ALA A 252 15.49 -8.13 -2.43
N LYS A 253 16.01 -8.47 -1.24
CA LYS A 253 17.07 -7.68 -0.59
C LYS A 253 18.40 -8.40 -0.77
N LYS A 254 19.35 -7.73 -1.44
CA LYS A 254 20.76 -8.17 -1.44
C LYS A 254 21.34 -7.87 -0.06
N LEU A 255 21.67 -8.91 0.70
CA LEU A 255 22.44 -8.79 1.93
C LEU A 255 23.92 -9.12 1.66
N PRO A 256 24.85 -8.64 2.49
CA PRO A 256 26.28 -8.93 2.33
C PRO A 256 26.64 -10.43 2.34
N VAL A 257 25.75 -11.29 2.81
CA VAL A 257 25.96 -12.76 2.98
C VAL A 257 25.08 -13.58 2.00
N GLY A 258 24.40 -12.94 1.05
CA GLY A 258 23.60 -13.62 0.03
C GLY A 258 22.29 -12.91 -0.32
N ASN A 259 21.63 -13.38 -1.38
CA ASN A 259 20.31 -12.91 -1.79
C ASN A 259 19.26 -13.57 -0.89
N THR A 260 18.45 -12.78 -0.18
CA THR A 260 17.28 -13.28 0.53
C THR A 260 16.03 -12.75 -0.17
N ILE A 261 15.19 -13.65 -0.65
CA ILE A 261 13.87 -13.31 -1.21
C ILE A 261 12.91 -13.26 -0.04
N ARG A 262 12.36 -12.08 0.26
CA ARG A 262 11.29 -11.92 1.23
C ARG A 262 9.98 -11.80 0.47
N ALA A 263 9.18 -12.85 0.51
CA ALA A 263 7.79 -12.80 0.07
C ALA A 263 6.95 -12.17 1.19
N GLU A 264 6.55 -10.91 1.03
CA GLU A 264 5.55 -10.32 1.91
C GLU A 264 4.18 -10.55 1.27
N LYS A 265 3.49 -11.57 1.78
CA LYS A 265 2.03 -11.63 1.63
C LYS A 265 1.51 -10.37 2.32
N VAL A 266 0.77 -9.52 1.60
CA VAL A 266 -0.16 -8.63 2.30
C VAL A 266 -1.19 -9.60 2.85
N GLU A 267 -0.94 -10.11 4.05
CA GLU A 267 -2.03 -10.57 4.87
C GLU A 267 -2.89 -9.33 5.02
N CYS A 268 -3.95 -9.21 4.20
CA CYS A 268 -5.19 -8.65 4.71
C CYS A 268 -5.35 -9.40 6.03
N PRO A 269 -5.12 -8.72 7.16
CA PRO A 269 -5.05 -9.44 8.39
C PRO A 269 -6.44 -10.05 8.58
N ARG A 270 -6.60 -10.96 9.53
CA ARG A 270 -7.95 -11.32 10.01
C ARG A 270 -8.67 -10.12 10.68
N THR A 271 -8.27 -8.91 10.34
CA THR A 271 -8.80 -7.60 10.69
C THR A 271 -8.94 -6.78 9.40
N PRO A 272 -10.06 -6.06 9.20
CA PRO A 272 -10.29 -5.21 8.04
C PRO A 272 -9.12 -4.26 7.76
N LEU A 273 -8.84 -3.97 6.48
CA LEU A 273 -7.75 -3.09 6.02
C LEU A 273 -7.73 -1.74 6.76
N GLY A 274 -8.92 -1.18 7.06
CA GLY A 274 -9.05 0.03 7.88
C GLY A 274 -8.40 -0.08 9.26
N GLN A 275 -8.51 -1.22 9.94
CA GLN A 275 -7.87 -1.44 11.25
C GLN A 275 -6.36 -1.61 11.13
N ALA A 276 -5.88 -2.22 10.05
CA ALA A 276 -4.45 -2.35 9.78
C ALA A 276 -3.82 -0.97 9.50
N ILE A 277 -4.52 -0.11 8.75
CA ILE A 277 -4.10 1.25 8.43
C ILE A 277 -4.16 2.16 9.67
N ILE A 278 -5.22 2.10 10.48
CA ILE A 278 -5.33 2.82 11.77
C ILE A 278 -4.15 2.45 12.70
N LYS A 279 -3.79 1.17 12.78
CA LYS A 279 -2.67 0.71 13.59
C LYS A 279 -1.31 1.24 13.12
N VAL A 280 -1.18 1.55 11.84
CA VAL A 280 0.02 2.16 11.23
C VAL A 280 0.00 3.70 11.35
N LEU A 281 -1.18 4.32 11.38
CA LEU A 281 -1.34 5.78 11.49
C LEU A 281 -1.27 6.31 12.93
N TYR A 282 -1.62 5.49 13.93
CA TYR A 282 -1.68 5.89 15.34
C TYR A 282 -0.65 5.19 16.25
N ASN A 283 0.42 4.62 15.66
CA ASN A 283 1.65 4.18 16.35
C ASN A 283 2.88 4.82 15.69
#